data_AF-A0A2V6NKT4-F1
#
_entry.id   AF-A0A2V6NKT4-F1
#
_cell.length_a   1.000
_cell.length_b   1.000
_cell.length_c   1.000
_cell.angle_alpha   90.00
_cell.angle_beta   90.00
_cell.angle_gamma   90.00
#
_symmetry.space_group_name_H-M   'P 1'
#
loop_
_entity.id
_entity.type
_entity.pdbx_description
1 polymer ?
#
loop_
_entity_poly.entity_id
_entity_poly.type
_entity_poly.pdbx_seq_one_letter_code
_entity_poly.pdbx_strand_id
1 'polypeptide(L)'
;MGRRREARQAALQYHFWRDMQHGDSPEKMEDFWEFLPSKPRVREFAQPLIDGMNAHLAEIDERIRRYAENYEFRRIAAVDRNVLRLA
;
A
#
# COMPACT_ATOMS: atom_id res chain seq x y z
N MET A 1 3.46 8.95 -18.08
CA MET A 1 2.78 9.22 -16.79
C MET A 1 3.73 9.99 -15.87
N GLY A 2 3.23 10.81 -14.96
CA GLY A 2 4.08 11.58 -14.04
C GLY A 2 4.70 10.71 -12.95
N ARG A 3 5.98 10.95 -12.60
CA ARG A 3 6.75 10.20 -11.61
C ARG A 3 6.00 9.91 -10.29
N ARG A 4 5.31 10.92 -9.74
CA ARG A 4 4.57 10.78 -8.46
C ARG A 4 3.38 9.83 -8.56
N ARG A 5 2.72 9.77 -9.72
CA ARG A 5 1.58 8.87 -9.94
C ARG A 5 2.04 7.42 -9.98
N GLU A 6 3.09 7.15 -10.74
CA GLU A 6 3.69 5.82 -10.87
C GLU A 6 4.19 5.30 -9.50
N ALA A 7 4.84 6.16 -8.71
CA ALA A 7 5.31 5.79 -7.39
C ALA A 7 4.18 5.48 -6.39
N ARG A 8 3.07 6.26 -6.40
CA ARG A 8 1.89 5.93 -5.61
C ARG A 8 1.25 4.62 -6.05
N GLN A 9 1.20 4.36 -7.36
CA GLN A 9 0.70 3.07 -7.87
C GLN A 9 1.57 1.89 -7.42
N ALA A 10 2.90 2.06 -7.36
CA ALA A 10 3.80 1.04 -6.83
C ALA A 10 3.54 0.78 -5.33
N ALA A 11 3.38 1.84 -4.53
CA ALA A 11 3.01 1.69 -3.12
C ALA A 11 1.69 0.93 -2.94
N LEU A 12 0.65 1.28 -3.70
CA LEU A 12 -0.63 0.55 -3.66
C LEU A 12 -0.47 -0.94 -4.01
N GLN A 13 0.33 -1.26 -5.03
CA GLN A 13 0.58 -2.65 -5.44
C GLN A 13 1.33 -3.44 -4.37
N TYR A 14 2.31 -2.84 -3.70
CA TYR A 14 3.01 -3.46 -2.57
C TYR A 14 2.03 -3.85 -1.45
N HIS A 15 1.16 -2.93 -1.04
CA HIS A 15 0.22 -3.19 0.04
C HIS A 15 -0.93 -4.11 -0.37
N PHE A 16 -1.33 -4.10 -1.64
CA PHE A 16 -2.23 -5.11 -2.18
C PHE A 16 -1.60 -6.50 -2.09
N TRP A 17 -0.33 -6.65 -2.49
CA TRP A 17 0.38 -7.93 -2.39
C TRP A 17 0.47 -8.41 -0.94
N ARG A 18 0.84 -7.51 -0.02
CA ARG A 18 0.86 -7.79 1.43
C ARG A 18 -0.50 -8.25 1.96
N ASP A 19 -1.59 -7.59 1.56
CA ASP A 19 -2.95 -7.99 1.95
C ASP A 19 -3.30 -9.41 1.45
N MET A 20 -2.86 -9.79 0.24
CA MET A 20 -3.08 -11.14 -0.31
C MET A 20 -2.28 -12.22 0.42
N GLN A 21 -1.18 -11.84 1.07
CA GLN A 21 -0.36 -12.70 1.93
C GLN A 21 -0.75 -12.59 3.41
N HIS A 22 -2.01 -12.24 3.70
CA HIS A 22 -2.53 -12.13 5.07
C HIS A 22 -1.78 -11.13 5.97
N GLY A 23 -1.17 -10.11 5.38
CA GLY A 23 -0.43 -9.09 6.10
C GLY A 23 1.08 -9.32 6.13
N ASP A 24 1.56 -10.43 5.57
CA ASP A 24 2.99 -10.71 5.43
C ASP A 24 3.58 -9.86 4.30
N SER A 25 4.59 -9.07 4.67
CA SER A 25 5.41 -8.39 3.70
C SER A 25 6.30 -9.40 2.97
N PRO A 26 6.75 -9.09 1.74
CA PRO A 26 7.86 -9.82 1.15
C PRO A 26 9.02 -9.89 2.15
N GLU A 27 9.68 -11.05 2.25
CA GLU A 27 10.85 -11.20 3.15
C GLU A 27 11.93 -10.15 2.81
N LYS A 28 12.03 -9.81 1.52
CA LYS A 28 12.95 -8.80 0.99
C LYS A 28 12.20 -7.82 0.10
N MET A 29 12.45 -6.53 0.30
CA MET A 29 11.88 -5.48 -0.56
C MET A 29 12.36 -5.61 -2.01
N GLU A 30 13.54 -6.20 -2.20
CA GLU A 30 14.12 -6.51 -3.50
C GLU A 30 13.20 -7.41 -4.33
N ASP A 31 12.55 -8.41 -3.71
CA ASP A 31 11.61 -9.33 -4.37
C ASP A 31 10.43 -8.55 -5.00
N PHE A 32 9.94 -7.52 -4.30
CA PHE A 32 8.91 -6.63 -4.84
C PHE A 32 9.41 -5.85 -6.05
N TRP A 33 10.61 -5.30 -5.98
CA TRP A 33 11.16 -4.51 -7.08
C TRP A 33 11.61 -5.34 -8.28
N GLU A 34 11.88 -6.63 -8.08
CA GLU A 34 12.05 -7.62 -9.15
C GLU A 34 10.71 -7.94 -9.83
N PHE A 35 9.65 -8.14 -9.04
CA PHE A 35 8.30 -8.39 -9.56
C PHE A 35 7.68 -7.16 -10.25
N LEU A 36 7.97 -5.96 -9.76
CA LEU A 36 7.52 -4.68 -10.33
C LEU A 36 8.71 -3.82 -10.79
N PRO A 37 9.32 -4.13 -11.96
CA PRO A 37 10.45 -3.37 -12.49
C PRO A 37 10.11 -1.90 -12.66
N SER A 38 10.66 -1.07 -11.77
CA SER A 38 10.42 0.36 -11.73
C SER A 38 11.72 1.16 -11.87
N LYS A 39 11.65 2.35 -12.46
CA LYS A 39 12.81 3.26 -12.58
C LYS A 39 13.33 3.67 -11.18
N PRO A 40 14.64 3.89 -10.97
CA PRO A 40 15.18 4.25 -9.65
C PRO A 40 14.46 5.42 -8.99
N ARG A 41 14.20 6.51 -9.73
CA ARG A 41 13.46 7.69 -9.24
C ARG A 41 12.02 7.43 -8.83
N VAL A 42 11.40 6.35 -9.32
CA VAL A 42 10.06 5.90 -8.91
C VAL A 42 10.17 5.16 -7.58
N ARG A 43 11.15 4.25 -7.46
CA ARG A 43 11.44 3.51 -6.22
C ARG A 43 11.76 4.47 -5.07
N GLU A 44 12.64 5.45 -5.32
CA GLU A 44 13.01 6.51 -4.35
C GLU A 44 11.79 7.28 -3.80
N PHE A 45 10.75 7.48 -4.62
CA PHE A 45 9.54 8.17 -4.19
C PHE A 45 8.52 7.22 -3.54
N ALA A 46 8.47 5.97 -3.98
CA ALA A 46 7.53 4.97 -3.48
C ALA A 46 7.95 4.41 -2.12
N GLN A 47 9.25 4.21 -1.90
CA GLN A 47 9.81 3.66 -0.67
C GLN A 47 9.30 4.36 0.60
N PRO A 48 9.40 5.69 0.75
CA PRO A 48 8.88 6.35 1.95
C PRO A 48 7.35 6.25 2.11
N LEU A 49 6.59 6.08 1.01
CA LEU A 49 5.14 5.85 1.09
C LEU A 49 4.84 4.45 1.63
N ILE A 50 5.57 3.44 1.15
CA ILE A 50 5.46 2.07 1.62
C ILE A 50 5.84 1.98 3.10
N ASP A 51 6.99 2.53 3.46
CA ASP A 51 7.50 2.49 4.83
C ASP A 51 6.58 3.22 5.80
N GLY A 52 6.11 4.42 5.43
CA GLY A 52 5.16 5.19 6.24
C GLY A 52 3.84 4.45 6.42
N MET A 53 3.27 3.90 5.35
CA MET A 53 2.01 3.16 5.45
C MET A 53 2.17 1.85 6.23
N ASN A 54 3.32 1.17 6.13
CA ASN A 54 3.65 0.01 6.96
C ASN A 54 3.72 0.38 8.45
N ALA A 55 4.42 1.47 8.78
CA ALA A 55 4.61 1.94 10.16
C ALA A 55 3.30 2.40 10.82
N HIS A 56 2.38 2.97 10.04
CA HIS A 56 1.14 3.57 10.54
C HIS A 56 -0.12 2.75 10.20
N LEU A 57 0.02 1.53 9.66
CA LEU A 57 -1.11 0.77 9.09
C LEU A 57 -2.28 0.60 10.07
N ALA A 58 -1.98 0.24 11.33
CA ALA A 58 -3.00 0.04 12.35
C ALA A 58 -3.76 1.33 12.69
N GLU A 59 -3.06 2.46 12.76
CA GLU A 59 -3.66 3.78 13.01
C GLU A 59 -4.51 4.23 11.82
N ILE A 60 -4.00 4.05 10.60
CA ILE A 60 -4.72 4.37 9.36
C ILE A 60 -6.01 3.55 9.26
N ASP A 61 -5.92 2.24 9.47
CA ASP A 61 -7.08 1.34 9.46
C ASP A 61 -8.12 1.75 10.51
N GLU A 62 -7.67 2.12 11.71
CA GLU A 62 -8.55 2.58 12.77
C GLU A 62 -9.25 3.89 12.41
N ARG A 63 -8.54 4.84 11.79
CA ARG A 63 -9.17 6.07 11.28
C ARG A 63 -10.23 5.77 10.22
N ILE A 64 -9.96 4.86 9.28
CA ILE A 64 -10.93 4.49 8.24
C ILE A 64 -12.16 3.81 8.87
N ARG A 65 -11.95 2.89 9.82
CA ARG A 65 -13.05 2.18 10.52
C ARG A 65 -14.04 3.13 11.18
N ARG A 66 -13.57 4.23 11.78
CA ARG A 66 -14.43 5.23 12.42
C ARG A 66 -15.44 5.86 11.47
N TYR A 67 -15.15 5.89 10.16
CA TYR A 67 -16.04 6.42 9.13
C TYR A 67 -16.78 5.34 8.34
N ALA A 68 -16.46 4.06 8.55
CA ALA A 68 -17.13 2.92 7.93
C ALA A 68 -18.32 2.44 8.78
N GLU A 69 -19.29 3.32 9.02
CA GLU A 69 -20.48 3.01 9.81
C GLU A 69 -21.29 1.86 9.17
N ASN A 70 -21.62 0.84 9.97
CA ASN A 70 -22.37 -0.35 9.53
C ASN A 70 -21.73 -1.12 8.35
N TYR A 71 -20.47 -0.84 8.01
CA TYR A 71 -19.75 -1.52 6.95
C TYR A 71 -18.46 -2.12 7.49
N GLU A 72 -18.35 -3.44 7.36
CA GLU A 72 -17.19 -4.14 7.88
C GLU A 72 -15.95 -3.83 7.05
N PHE A 73 -14.90 -3.31 7.69
CA PHE A 73 -13.67 -2.86 7.00
C PHE A 73 -13.05 -3.94 6.09
N ARG A 74 -13.12 -5.23 6.47
CA ARG A 74 -12.62 -6.33 5.65
C ARG A 74 -13.42 -6.58 4.36
N ARG A 75 -14.65 -6.06 4.26
CA ARG A 75 -15.51 -6.17 3.08
C ARG A 75 -15.18 -5.12 2.02
N ILE A 76 -14.44 -4.08 2.37
CA ILE A 76 -13.91 -3.13 1.38
C ILE A 76 -12.95 -3.89 0.48
N ALA A 77 -13.12 -3.77 -0.84
CA ALA A 77 -12.24 -4.41 -1.81
C ALA A 77 -10.78 -4.04 -1.52
N ALA A 78 -9.87 -5.00 -1.64
CA ALA A 78 -8.47 -4.80 -1.24
C ALA A 78 -7.81 -3.61 -1.96
N VAL A 79 -8.15 -3.38 -3.23
CA VAL A 79 -7.68 -2.20 -3.97
C VAL A 79 -8.20 -0.91 -3.34
N ASP A 80 -9.52 -0.80 -3.15
CA ASP A 80 -10.15 0.39 -2.57
C ASP A 80 -9.64 0.69 -1.16
N ARG A 81 -9.48 -0.35 -0.33
CA ARG A 81 -8.91 -0.23 1.01
C ARG A 81 -7.50 0.35 0.97
N ASN A 82 -6.65 -0.12 0.07
CA ASN A 82 -5.28 0.39 -0.06
C ASN A 82 -5.25 1.81 -0.65
N VAL A 83 -6.21 2.17 -1.52
CA VAL A 83 -6.40 3.57 -1.95
C VAL A 83 -6.74 4.47 -0.77
N LEU A 84 -7.68 4.06 0.10
CA LEU A 84 -8.03 4.81 1.31
C LEU A 84 -6.86 4.95 2.27
N ARG A 85 -6.03 3.91 2.41
CA ARG A 85 -4.86 3.94 3.30
C ARG A 85 -3.77 4.93 2.86
N LEU A 86 -3.62 5.15 1.55
CA LEU A 86 -2.57 6.00 0.97
C LEU A 86 -2.99 7.46 0.73
N ALA A 87 -4.29 7.76 0.78
CA ALA A 87 -4.90 9.02 0.35
C ALA A 87 -4.43 10.27 1.14
#